data_AF-A0A448X8W1-F1
#
_entry.id   AF-A0A448X8W1-F1
#
_cell.length_a   1.000
_cell.length_b   1.000
_cell.length_c   1.000
_cell.angle_alpha   90.00
_cell.angle_beta   90.00
_cell.angle_gamma   90.00
#
_symmetry.space_group_name_H-M   'P 1'
#
loop_
_entity.id
_entity.type
_entity.pdbx_description
1 polymer ?
#
loop_
_entity_poly.entity_id
_entity_poly.type
_entity_poly.pdbx_seq_one_letter_code
_entity_poly.pdbx_strand_id
1 'polypeptide(L)'
;MERAMKRDNIEVNDRQLACAHIRSEEGQDYLKGMAAAANYAWVNRSSMTFLTRQAFAKLFQSTPDDLDMHIIYDVSHNIAKVEEHWVDGKIKTLLVHRKGSTRAFPPHHPLIPVDYQILLVIVLSEPP
;
A
#
# COMPACT_ATOMS: atom_id res chain seq x y z
N MET A 1 -13.68 -6.31 17.13
CA MET A 1 -14.25 -4.98 16.82
C MET A 1 -15.60 -4.73 17.47
N GLU A 2 -16.60 -5.61 17.38
CA GLU A 2 -17.93 -5.34 17.99
C GLU A 2 -17.89 -4.99 19.50
N ARG A 3 -17.03 -5.66 20.28
CA ARG A 3 -16.82 -5.31 21.70
C ARG A 3 -16.26 -3.90 21.88
N ALA A 4 -15.29 -3.51 21.05
CA ALA A 4 -14.70 -2.17 21.07
C ALA A 4 -15.73 -1.10 20.68
N MET A 5 -16.52 -1.35 19.64
CA MET A 5 -17.60 -0.45 19.21
C MET A 5 -18.65 -0.26 20.30
N LYS A 6 -19.07 -1.34 20.96
CA LYS A 6 -20.03 -1.26 22.08
C LYS A 6 -19.44 -0.52 23.28
N ARG A 7 -18.15 -0.71 23.58
CA ARG A 7 -17.43 0.02 24.64
C ARG A 7 -17.36 1.52 24.33
N ASP A 8 -17.07 1.87 23.09
CA ASP A 8 -16.79 3.24 22.65
C ASP A 8 -18.05 3.96 22.10
N ASN A 9 -19.24 3.34 22.23
CA ASN A 9 -20.53 3.82 21.71
C ASN A 9 -20.49 4.21 20.22
N ILE A 10 -19.80 3.41 19.40
CA ILE A 10 -19.74 3.60 17.95
C ILE A 10 -20.92 2.88 17.30
N GLU A 11 -21.86 3.64 16.77
CA GLU A 11 -22.96 3.14 15.96
C GLU A 11 -22.60 3.21 14.47
N VAL A 12 -22.95 2.15 13.73
CA VAL A 12 -22.71 2.05 12.29
C VAL A 12 -23.96 1.59 11.58
N ASN A 13 -24.15 2.05 10.35
CA ASN A 13 -25.32 1.70 9.54
C ASN A 13 -25.30 0.23 9.07
N ASP A 14 -24.11 -0.39 9.02
CA ASP A 14 -23.92 -1.78 8.60
C ASP A 14 -22.86 -2.44 9.47
N ARG A 15 -23.10 -3.68 9.89
CA ARG A 15 -22.16 -4.48 10.69
C ARG A 15 -20.81 -4.69 10.00
N GLN A 16 -20.77 -4.68 8.67
CA GLN A 16 -19.55 -4.77 7.86
C GLN A 16 -18.66 -3.51 7.98
N LEU A 17 -19.18 -2.40 8.52
CA LEU A 17 -18.43 -1.16 8.79
C LEU A 17 -17.82 -1.14 10.20
N ALA A 18 -17.61 -2.32 10.81
CA ALA A 18 -17.03 -2.43 12.14
C ALA A 18 -15.65 -1.74 12.22
N CYS A 19 -15.48 -0.87 13.22
CA CYS A 19 -14.28 -0.04 13.37
C CYS A 19 -13.91 0.17 14.85
N ALA A 20 -12.75 0.78 15.08
CA ALA A 20 -12.30 1.20 16.41
C ALA A 20 -11.49 2.49 16.28
N HIS A 21 -11.34 3.23 17.39
CA HIS A 21 -10.48 4.41 17.41
C HIS A 21 -9.03 4.03 17.09
N ILE A 22 -8.36 4.83 16.25
CA ILE A 22 -6.99 4.56 15.78
C ILE A 22 -6.02 4.31 16.94
N ARG A 23 -6.17 5.06 18.05
CA ARG A 23 -5.28 5.00 19.23
C ARG A 23 -5.73 3.99 20.31
N SER A 24 -6.83 3.27 20.09
CA SER A 24 -7.25 2.18 20.98
C SER A 24 -6.31 0.98 20.85
N GLU A 25 -6.33 0.09 21.84
CA GLU A 25 -5.58 -1.18 21.81
C GLU A 25 -5.94 -1.98 20.54
N GLU A 26 -7.24 -2.15 20.27
CA GLU A 26 -7.70 -2.91 19.11
C GLU A 26 -7.30 -2.24 17.78
N GLY A 27 -7.33 -0.92 17.71
CA GLY A 27 -6.91 -0.15 16.55
C GLY A 27 -5.42 -0.30 16.27
N GLN A 28 -4.59 -0.21 17.31
CA GLN A 28 -3.14 -0.38 17.18
C GLN A 28 -2.75 -1.82 16.83
N ASP A 29 -3.42 -2.81 17.43
CA ASP A 29 -3.16 -4.22 17.11
C ASP A 29 -3.59 -4.57 15.68
N TYR A 30 -4.72 -4.02 15.22
CA TYR A 30 -5.11 -4.12 13.82
C TYR A 30 -4.05 -3.50 12.89
N LEU A 31 -3.56 -2.29 13.19
CA LEU A 31 -2.56 -1.63 12.35
C LEU A 31 -1.23 -2.39 12.31
N LYS A 32 -0.78 -2.97 13.43
CA LYS A 32 0.40 -3.85 13.48
C LYS A 32 0.19 -5.12 12.66
N GLY A 33 -0.97 -5.77 12.81
CA GLY A 33 -1.33 -6.97 12.03
C GLY A 33 -1.40 -6.69 10.53
N MET A 34 -2.02 -5.57 10.14
CA MET A 34 -2.07 -5.10 8.76
C MET A 34 -0.66 -4.80 8.22
N ALA A 35 0.21 -4.16 9.01
CA ALA A 35 1.59 -3.90 8.60
C ALA A 35 2.38 -5.19 8.38
N ALA A 36 2.21 -6.19 9.26
CA ALA A 36 2.81 -7.51 9.08
C ALA A 36 2.30 -8.20 7.81
N ALA A 37 0.99 -8.15 7.54
CA ALA A 37 0.40 -8.69 6.31
C ALA A 37 0.91 -7.97 5.05
N ALA A 38 1.07 -6.65 5.10
CA ALA A 38 1.63 -5.86 3.99
C ALA A 38 3.09 -6.26 3.72
N ASN A 39 3.90 -6.40 4.78
CA ASN A 39 5.29 -6.87 4.67
C ASN A 39 5.36 -8.27 4.06
N TYR A 40 4.49 -9.19 4.50
CA TYR A 40 4.38 -10.52 3.89
C TYR A 40 4.04 -10.44 2.40
N ALA A 41 3.08 -9.58 2.02
CA ALA A 41 2.71 -9.40 0.62
C ALA A 41 3.85 -8.85 -0.25
N TRP A 42 4.66 -7.92 0.26
CA TRP A 42 5.86 -7.42 -0.43
C TRP A 42 6.95 -8.48 -0.56
N VAL A 43 7.18 -9.30 0.47
CA VAL A 43 8.11 -10.43 0.41
C VAL A 43 7.64 -11.43 -0.64
N ASN A 44 6.34 -11.78 -0.65
CA ASN A 44 5.78 -12.68 -1.64
C ASN A 44 5.99 -12.17 -3.08
N ARG A 45 5.72 -10.89 -3.34
CA ARG A 45 5.98 -10.29 -4.67
C ARG A 45 7.47 -10.26 -5.02
N SER A 46 8.34 -9.95 -4.06
CA SER A 46 9.78 -10.02 -4.25
C SER A 46 10.25 -11.44 -4.62
N SER A 47 9.71 -12.47 -3.97
CA SER A 47 9.98 -13.88 -4.30
C SER A 47 9.49 -14.23 -5.70
N MET A 48 8.29 -13.79 -6.10
CA MET A 48 7.78 -14.00 -7.46
C MET A 48 8.63 -13.29 -8.51
N THR A 49 9.10 -12.06 -8.24
CA THR A 49 10.04 -11.35 -9.12
C THR A 49 11.34 -12.13 -9.30
N PHE A 50 11.91 -12.67 -8.23
CA PHE A 50 13.11 -13.50 -8.30
C PHE A 50 12.89 -14.77 -9.15
N LEU A 51 11.79 -15.48 -8.93
CA LEU A 51 11.46 -16.67 -9.72
C LEU A 51 11.20 -16.33 -11.20
N THR A 52 10.57 -15.20 -11.48
CA THR A 52 10.34 -14.70 -12.85
C THR A 52 11.67 -14.44 -13.55
N ARG A 53 12.61 -13.76 -12.88
CA ARG A 53 13.96 -13.53 -13.40
C ARG A 53 14.69 -14.84 -13.71
N GLN A 54 14.61 -15.84 -12.81
CA GLN A 54 15.21 -17.15 -13.07
C GLN A 54 14.61 -17.88 -14.28
N ALA A 55 13.29 -17.79 -14.45
CA ALA A 55 12.61 -18.42 -15.60
C ALA A 55 13.07 -17.80 -16.92
N PHE A 56 13.16 -16.47 -16.99
CA PHE A 56 13.65 -15.74 -18.17
C PHE A 56 15.12 -16.04 -18.45
N ALA A 57 15.97 -16.00 -17.41
CA ALA A 57 17.39 -16.30 -17.56
C ALA A 57 17.64 -17.69 -18.16
N LYS A 58 16.87 -18.69 -17.70
CA LYS A 58 16.94 -20.06 -18.24
C LYS A 58 16.51 -20.15 -19.70
N LEU A 59 15.44 -19.45 -20.08
CA LEU A 59 14.90 -19.50 -21.44
C LEU A 59 15.82 -18.80 -22.45
N PHE A 60 16.31 -17.62 -22.10
CA PHE A 60 17.12 -16.79 -22.99
C PHE A 60 18.62 -17.07 -22.91
N GLN A 61 19.04 -17.98 -22.02
CA GLN A 61 20.45 -18.28 -21.76
C GLN A 61 21.27 -17.01 -21.48
N SER A 62 20.67 -16.07 -20.75
CA SER A 62 21.18 -14.74 -20.46
C SER A 62 20.93 -14.40 -18.99
N THR A 63 21.61 -13.41 -18.44
CA THR A 63 21.37 -13.00 -17.04
C THR A 63 20.19 -12.03 -16.95
N PRO A 64 19.48 -11.93 -15.81
CA PRO A 64 18.43 -10.92 -15.63
C PRO A 64 18.90 -9.48 -15.84
N ASP A 65 20.18 -9.20 -15.58
CA ASP A 65 20.78 -7.89 -15.77
C ASP A 65 21.05 -7.60 -17.25
N ASP A 66 21.56 -8.58 -18.02
CA ASP A 66 21.70 -8.45 -19.49
C ASP A 66 20.35 -8.29 -20.19
N LEU A 67 19.28 -8.83 -19.58
CA LEU A 67 17.90 -8.71 -20.03
C LEU A 67 17.20 -7.43 -19.51
N ASP A 68 17.91 -6.56 -18.79
CA ASP A 68 17.40 -5.28 -18.25
C ASP A 68 16.13 -5.45 -17.38
N MET A 69 16.04 -6.54 -16.61
CA MET A 69 14.83 -6.91 -15.86
C MET A 69 14.68 -6.14 -14.53
N HIS A 70 14.52 -4.82 -14.61
CA HIS A 70 14.31 -3.94 -13.46
C HIS A 70 12.85 -3.90 -13.00
N ILE A 71 12.64 -3.72 -11.69
CA ILE A 71 11.31 -3.43 -11.16
C ILE A 71 11.02 -1.96 -11.45
N ILE A 72 9.97 -1.71 -12.23
CA ILE A 72 9.51 -0.34 -12.48
C ILE A 72 8.91 0.26 -11.21
N TYR A 73 7.90 -0.41 -10.62
CA TYR A 73 7.26 0.02 -9.38
C TYR A 73 6.47 -1.11 -8.71
N ASP A 74 6.29 -1.04 -7.39
CA ASP A 74 5.39 -1.90 -6.61
C ASP A 74 4.43 -1.01 -5.81
N VAL A 75 3.12 -1.16 -6.03
CA VAL A 75 2.09 -0.37 -5.38
C VAL A 75 1.00 -1.25 -4.77
N SER A 76 0.55 -0.90 -3.57
CA SER A 76 -0.58 -1.56 -2.91
C SER A 76 -1.90 -0.87 -3.26
N HIS A 77 -2.97 -1.66 -3.44
CA HIS A 77 -4.33 -1.16 -3.66
C HIS A 77 -5.30 -1.43 -2.48
N ASN A 78 -4.85 -2.21 -1.49
CA ASN A 78 -5.56 -2.53 -0.25
C ASN A 78 -4.63 -2.27 0.94
N ILE A 79 -4.68 -1.07 1.50
CA ILE A 79 -3.80 -0.68 2.61
C ILE A 79 -4.34 0.55 3.35
N ALA A 80 -4.00 0.70 4.64
CA ALA A 80 -4.13 1.97 5.34
C ALA A 80 -2.73 2.56 5.65
N LYS A 81 -2.54 3.85 5.42
CA LYS A 81 -1.28 4.55 5.66
C LYS A 81 -1.52 5.89 6.35
N VAL A 82 -0.63 6.23 7.27
CA VAL A 82 -0.57 7.57 7.87
C VAL A 82 0.09 8.50 6.87
N GLU A 83 -0.62 9.54 6.45
CA GLU A 83 -0.19 10.49 5.42
C GLU A 83 -0.61 11.91 5.80
N GLU A 84 0.15 12.90 5.32
CA GLU A 84 -0.18 14.32 5.47
C GLU A 84 -0.93 14.81 4.23
N HIS A 85 -2.07 15.45 4.43
CA HIS A 85 -2.93 15.96 3.35
C HIS A 85 -3.45 17.36 3.69
N TRP A 86 -3.66 18.18 2.66
CA TRP A 86 -4.35 19.47 2.80
C TRP A 86 -5.86 19.25 2.88
N VAL A 87 -6.48 19.65 3.99
CA VAL A 87 -7.92 19.56 4.23
C VAL A 87 -8.39 20.89 4.82
N ASP A 88 -9.36 21.54 4.16
CA ASP A 88 -9.89 22.86 4.55
C ASP A 88 -8.80 23.93 4.72
N GLY A 89 -7.81 23.94 3.82
CA GLY A 89 -6.71 24.92 3.84
C GLY A 89 -5.66 24.70 4.94
N LYS A 90 -5.65 23.53 5.60
CA LYS A 90 -4.63 23.17 6.61
C LYS A 90 -4.08 21.78 6.36
N ILE A 91 -2.81 21.57 6.68
CA ILE A 91 -2.21 20.23 6.67
C ILE A 91 -2.76 19.43 7.86
N LYS A 92 -3.29 18.23 7.59
CA LYS A 92 -3.75 17.28 8.60
C LYS A 92 -3.08 15.93 8.39
N THR A 93 -2.68 15.29 9.48
CA THR A 93 -2.22 13.89 9.47
C THR A 93 -3.44 12.97 9.53
N LEU A 94 -3.61 12.13 8.51
CA LEU A 94 -4.75 11.25 8.34
C LEU A 94 -4.32 9.79 8.21
N LEU A 95 -5.16 8.87 8.68
CA LEU A 95 -5.04 7.45 8.33
C LEU A 95 -5.89 7.18 7.08
N VAL A 96 -5.25 7.23 5.91
CA VAL A 96 -5.91 7.06 4.61
C VAL A 96 -6.12 5.57 4.35
N HIS A 97 -7.38 5.15 4.27
CA HIS A 97 -7.77 3.79 3.92
C HIS A 97 -7.97 3.68 2.41
N ARG A 98 -7.34 2.69 1.79
CA ARG A 98 -7.51 2.35 0.39
C ARG A 98 -7.95 0.90 0.27
N LYS A 99 -9.05 0.68 -0.45
CA LYS A 99 -9.58 -0.65 -0.79
C LYS A 99 -9.97 -0.61 -2.27
N GLY A 100 -9.24 -1.34 -3.10
CA GLY A 100 -9.36 -1.27 -4.56
C GLY A 100 -8.90 0.07 -5.14
N SER A 101 -8.06 0.82 -4.43
CA SER A 101 -7.55 2.13 -4.89
C SER A 101 -6.06 2.29 -4.59
N THR A 102 -5.34 2.95 -5.49
CA THR A 102 -3.88 3.10 -5.38
C THR A 102 -3.49 4.49 -4.88
N ARG A 103 -2.27 4.58 -4.36
CA ARG A 103 -1.66 5.87 -4.00
C ARG A 103 -1.11 6.52 -5.25
N ALA A 104 -1.42 7.80 -5.48
CA ALA A 104 -0.99 8.57 -6.64
C ALA A 104 -0.43 9.92 -6.18
N PHE A 105 0.84 9.96 -5.75
CA PHE A 105 1.46 11.22 -5.37
C PHE A 105 1.77 12.09 -6.60
N PRO A 106 1.66 13.42 -6.48
CA PRO A 106 1.96 14.35 -7.57
C PRO A 106 3.48 14.40 -7.84
N PRO A 107 3.89 14.95 -8.99
CA PRO A 107 5.30 15.24 -9.24
C PRO A 107 5.94 16.03 -8.09
N HIS A 108 7.23 15.79 -7.89
CA HIS A 108 8.12 16.32 -6.86
C HIS A 108 7.80 15.88 -5.42
N HIS A 109 6.86 14.94 -5.23
CA HIS A 109 6.57 14.44 -3.89
C HIS A 109 7.76 13.62 -3.34
N PRO A 110 8.21 13.88 -2.09
CA PRO A 110 9.47 13.32 -1.56
C PRO A 110 9.47 11.79 -1.38
N LEU A 111 8.29 11.17 -1.31
CA LEU A 111 8.14 9.71 -1.23
C LEU A 111 8.17 9.00 -2.60
N ILE A 112 8.32 9.74 -3.70
CA ILE A 112 8.54 9.16 -5.03
C ILE A 112 10.05 8.92 -5.20
N PRO A 113 10.49 7.74 -5.69
CA PRO A 113 11.90 7.51 -6.05
C PRO A 113 12.40 8.58 -7.03
N VAL A 114 13.66 8.99 -6.88
CA VAL A 114 14.27 10.13 -7.60
C VAL A 114 14.03 10.07 -9.10
N ASP A 115 14.21 8.89 -9.70
CA ASP A 115 14.05 8.66 -11.15
C ASP A 115 12.64 8.97 -11.68
N TYR A 116 11.63 8.98 -10.81
CA TYR A 116 10.22 9.21 -11.16
C TYR A 116 9.66 10.53 -10.61
N GLN A 117 10.46 11.31 -9.87
CA GLN A 117 9.96 12.51 -9.18
C GLN A 117 9.40 13.57 -10.13
N ILE A 118 9.88 13.70 -11.37
CA ILE A 118 9.39 14.71 -12.31
C ILE A 118 8.07 14.33 -13.01
N LEU A 119 7.62 13.08 -12.87
CA LEU A 119 6.41 12.57 -13.52
C LEU A 119 5.24 12.53 -12.53
N LEU A 120 5.16 11.45 -11.74
CA LEU A 120 4.14 11.12 -10.75
C LEU A 120 4.39 9.68 -10.24
N VAL A 121 3.66 9.23 -9.22
CA VAL A 121 3.68 7.79 -8.86
C VAL A 121 3.13 6.95 -10.00
N ILE A 122 3.87 5.91 -10.39
CA ILE A 122 3.41 4.95 -11.40
C ILE A 122 2.19 4.21 -10.86
N VAL A 123 1.05 4.40 -11.53
CA VAL A 123 -0.21 3.71 -11.25
C VAL A 123 -0.33 2.54 -12.21
N LEU A 124 -0.39 1.32 -11.65
CA LEU A 124 -0.65 0.10 -12.41
C LEU A 124 -2.16 -0.16 -12.39
N SER A 125 -2.82 0.00 -13.53
CA SER A 125 -4.24 -0.32 -13.73
C SER A 125 -4.38 -1.47 -14.72
N GLU A 126 -5.32 -2.38 -14.46
CA GLU A 126 -5.77 -3.31 -15.50
C GLU A 126 -6.48 -2.51 -16.61
N PRO A 127 -6.33 -2.90 -17.89
CA PRO A 127 -7.11 -2.29 -18.97
C PRO A 127 -8.62 -2.51 -18.73
N PRO A 128 -9.48 -1.60 -19.23
CA PRO A 128 -10.92 -1.69 -19.06
C PRO A 128 -11.54 -2.93 -19.72
#